data_AF-A0A1S8T7G3-F1
#
_entry.id   AF-A0A1S8T7G3-F1
#
_cell.length_a   1.000
_cell.length_b   1.000
_cell.length_c   1.000
_cell.angle_alpha   90.00
_cell.angle_beta   90.00
_cell.angle_gamma   90.00
#
_symmetry.space_group_name_H-M   'P 1'
#
loop_
_entity.id
_entity.type
_entity.pdbx_description
1 polymer ?
#
loop_
_entity_poly.entity_id
_entity_poly.type
_entity_poly.pdbx_seq_one_letter_code
_entity_poly.pdbx_strand_id
1 'polypeptide(L)'
;MKRKNLLRLKNDKMRFKLIKSIYNGPIVLKTIEEGGNIYVVEKKETAKWMNVLEFGLVTTVVTNRVLKFFKNYEKYFRGAKVIILYPKKEREFAEKIEKKLGEYTCNIMVALIDDVEL
;
A
#
# COMPACT_ATOMS: atom_id res chain seq x y z
N MET A 1 -32.12 18.90 0.88
CA MET A 1 -30.75 18.45 1.23
C MET A 1 -29.74 19.31 0.46
N LYS A 2 -28.92 20.14 1.13
CA LYS A 2 -28.03 21.12 0.46
C LYS A 2 -27.00 20.41 -0.44
N ARG A 3 -26.80 20.92 -1.67
CA ARG A 3 -25.89 20.39 -2.72
C ARG A 3 -24.48 20.01 -2.22
N LYS A 4 -23.95 20.74 -1.22
CA LYS A 4 -22.69 20.43 -0.52
C LYS A 4 -22.69 19.07 0.18
N ASN A 5 -23.78 18.67 0.83
CA ASN A 5 -23.86 17.40 1.56
C ASN A 5 -23.90 16.21 0.60
N LEU A 6 -24.55 16.35 -0.56
CA LEU A 6 -24.55 15.35 -1.63
C LEU A 6 -23.17 15.15 -2.25
N LEU A 7 -22.42 16.23 -2.46
CA LEU A 7 -21.03 16.17 -2.94
C LEU A 7 -20.11 15.48 -1.92
N ARG A 8 -20.28 15.79 -0.63
CA ARG A 8 -19.52 15.15 0.45
C ARG A 8 -19.80 13.66 0.51
N LEU A 9 -21.08 13.25 0.47
CA LEU A 9 -21.49 11.83 0.43
C LEU A 9 -20.99 11.09 -0.81
N LYS A 10 -20.95 11.72 -1.99
CA LYS A 10 -20.36 11.14 -3.21
C LYS A 10 -18.85 10.98 -3.08
N ASN A 11 -18.16 11.98 -2.55
CA ASN A 11 -16.71 11.93 -2.31
C ASN A 11 -16.36 10.87 -1.28
N ASP A 12 -17.15 10.74 -0.21
CA ASP A 12 -16.96 9.72 0.82
C ASP A 12 -17.27 8.33 0.25
N LYS A 13 -18.35 8.15 -0.52
CA LYS A 13 -18.61 6.87 -1.23
C LYS A 13 -17.51 6.50 -2.22
N MET A 14 -16.94 7.48 -2.94
CA MET A 14 -15.78 7.24 -3.80
C MET A 14 -14.55 6.87 -2.98
N ARG A 15 -14.22 7.63 -1.92
CA ARG A 15 -13.15 7.28 -0.97
C ARG A 15 -13.33 5.85 -0.44
N PHE A 16 -14.53 5.46 -0.01
CA PHE A 16 -14.82 4.12 0.51
C PHE A 16 -14.73 3.01 -0.55
N LYS A 17 -15.24 3.21 -1.77
CA LYS A 17 -15.05 2.25 -2.87
C LYS A 17 -13.58 2.09 -3.25
N LEU A 18 -12.82 3.18 -3.19
CA LEU A 18 -11.41 3.22 -3.53
C LEU A 18 -10.56 2.55 -2.42
N ILE A 19 -10.84 2.83 -1.15
CA ILE A 19 -10.19 2.18 0.01
C ILE A 19 -10.34 0.64 -0.05
N LYS A 20 -11.43 0.11 -0.60
CA LYS A 20 -11.64 -1.34 -0.77
C LYS A 20 -10.71 -2.02 -1.78
N SER A 21 -10.06 -1.28 -2.69
CA SER A 21 -9.13 -1.89 -3.65
C SER A 21 -7.71 -2.06 -3.11
N ILE A 22 -7.37 -1.37 -2.02
CA ILE A 22 -6.11 -1.56 -1.30
C ILE A 22 -6.38 -2.58 -0.21
N TYR A 23 -5.57 -3.65 -0.19
CA TYR A 23 -5.61 -4.58 0.92
C TYR A 23 -5.24 -3.83 2.21
N ASN A 24 -6.09 -3.94 3.23
CA ASN A 24 -5.92 -3.23 4.50
C ASN A 24 -5.96 -1.68 4.40
N GLY A 25 -6.62 -1.13 3.38
CA GLY A 25 -6.64 0.30 3.07
C GLY A 25 -6.93 1.25 4.25
N PRO A 26 -7.97 1.04 5.10
CA PRO A 26 -8.25 1.94 6.22
C PRO A 26 -7.09 2.01 7.24
N ILE A 27 -6.49 0.86 7.56
CA ILE A 27 -5.40 0.78 8.54
C ILE A 27 -4.12 1.37 7.95
N VAL A 28 -3.85 1.13 6.67
CA VAL A 28 -2.72 1.73 5.95
C VAL A 28 -2.81 3.26 6.00
N LEU A 29 -3.96 3.84 5.66
CA LEU A 29 -4.12 5.30 5.68
C LEU A 29 -3.93 5.88 7.08
N LYS A 30 -4.54 5.26 8.10
CA LYS A 30 -4.37 5.67 9.49
C LYS A 30 -2.89 5.62 9.91
N THR A 31 -2.18 4.57 9.53
CA THR A 31 -0.76 4.39 9.87
C THR A 31 0.14 5.41 9.17
N ILE A 32 -0.20 5.78 7.93
CA ILE A 32 0.50 6.87 7.23
C ILE A 32 0.30 8.20 7.98
N GLU A 33 -0.92 8.51 8.39
CA GLU A 33 -1.22 9.72 9.18
C GLU A 33 -0.48 9.74 10.52
N GLU A 34 -0.29 8.58 11.15
CA GLU A 34 0.46 8.40 12.38
C GLU A 34 2.00 8.33 12.18
N GLY A 35 2.48 8.39 10.93
CA GLY A 35 3.91 8.37 10.60
C GLY A 35 4.60 7.01 10.72
N GLY A 36 3.81 5.92 10.72
CA GLY A 36 4.28 4.55 10.80
C GLY A 36 4.84 4.00 9.49
N ASN A 37 5.38 2.78 9.56
CA ASN A 37 5.93 2.06 8.40
C ASN A 37 4.85 1.25 7.69
N ILE A 38 4.79 1.34 6.36
CA ILE A 38 3.89 0.57 5.51
C ILE A 38 4.68 -0.46 4.74
N TYR A 39 4.35 -1.73 4.92
CA TYR A 39 4.96 -2.83 4.19
C TYR A 39 4.15 -3.12 2.93
N VAL A 40 4.83 -3.29 1.80
CA VAL A 40 4.24 -3.61 0.51
C VAL A 40 4.77 -4.97 0.08
N VAL A 41 3.85 -5.92 -0.15
CA VAL A 41 4.16 -7.30 -0.54
C VAL A 41 3.37 -7.73 -1.77
N GLU A 42 3.80 -8.82 -2.39
CA GLU A 42 3.19 -9.38 -3.60
C GLU A 42 1.87 -10.10 -3.31
N LYS A 43 1.82 -10.89 -2.22
CA LYS A 43 0.75 -11.86 -1.96
C LYS A 43 -0.12 -11.47 -0.76
N LYS A 44 -1.42 -11.75 -0.88
CA LYS A 44 -2.40 -11.47 0.18
C LYS A 44 -2.17 -12.33 1.41
N GLU A 45 -1.71 -13.56 1.22
CA GLU A 45 -1.38 -14.52 2.27
C GLU A 45 -0.22 -14.01 3.12
N THR A 46 0.84 -13.50 2.47
CA THR A 46 1.97 -12.83 3.14
C THR A 46 1.49 -11.62 3.93
N ALA A 47 0.68 -10.75 3.31
CA ALA A 47 0.13 -9.60 4.01
C ALA A 47 -0.74 -10.00 5.20
N LYS A 48 -1.59 -11.03 5.07
CA LYS A 48 -2.39 -11.56 6.18
C LYS A 48 -1.50 -12.03 7.33
N TRP A 49 -0.50 -12.86 7.04
CA TRP A 49 0.42 -13.37 8.05
C TRP A 49 1.15 -12.23 8.77
N MET A 50 1.68 -11.25 8.04
CA MET A 50 2.38 -10.09 8.63
C MET A 50 1.46 -9.19 9.47
N ASN A 51 0.19 -9.03 9.08
CA ASN A 51 -0.77 -8.21 9.83
C ASN A 51 -1.36 -8.94 11.06
N VAL A 52 -1.51 -10.27 11.02
CA VAL A 52 -2.32 -11.02 12.01
C VAL A 52 -1.47 -11.73 13.07
N LEU A 53 -0.25 -12.20 12.75
CA LEU A 53 0.28 -13.37 13.46
C LEU A 53 1.46 -13.19 14.42
N GLU A 54 2.10 -12.04 14.58
CA GLU A 54 3.06 -11.80 15.69
C GLU A 54 3.73 -10.42 15.62
N PHE A 55 3.82 -9.83 14.42
CA PHE A 55 4.67 -8.66 14.18
C PHE A 55 3.93 -7.31 14.20
N GLY A 56 2.60 -7.31 14.15
CA GLY A 56 1.78 -6.08 14.15
C GLY A 56 2.09 -5.13 12.99
N LEU A 57 2.64 -5.64 11.87
CA LEU A 57 3.11 -4.82 10.76
C LEU A 57 1.96 -4.43 9.85
N VAL A 58 1.86 -3.14 9.54
CA VAL A 58 0.83 -2.62 8.65
C VAL A 58 1.22 -2.90 7.22
N THR A 59 0.63 -3.95 6.66
CA THR A 59 1.04 -4.51 5.38
C THR A 59 -0.09 -4.43 4.34
N THR A 60 0.25 -3.98 3.14
CA THR A 60 -0.62 -3.93 1.96
C THR A 60 -0.07 -4.77 0.82
N VAL A 61 -0.90 -5.00 -0.20
CA VAL A 61 -0.58 -5.82 -1.36
C VAL A 61 -0.55 -4.97 -2.62
N VAL A 62 0.56 -5.05 -3.36
CA VAL A 62 0.69 -4.41 -4.68
C VAL A 62 1.02 -5.46 -5.72
N THR A 63 0.02 -5.83 -6.53
CA THR A 63 0.21 -6.70 -7.69
C THR A 63 0.31 -5.89 -8.97
N ASN A 64 0.76 -6.49 -10.06
CA ASN A 64 0.81 -5.84 -11.38
C ASN A 64 -0.55 -5.25 -11.81
N ARG A 65 -1.65 -5.92 -11.46
CA ARG A 65 -3.01 -5.43 -11.68
C ARG A 65 -3.29 -4.18 -10.86
N VAL A 66 -2.93 -4.21 -9.58
CA VAL A 66 -3.14 -3.12 -8.62
C VAL A 66 -2.20 -1.93 -8.89
N LEU A 67 -1.00 -2.16 -9.44
CA LEU A 67 -0.04 -1.12 -9.82
C LEU A 67 -0.61 -0.13 -10.84
N LYS A 68 -1.51 -0.59 -11.73
CA LYS A 68 -2.24 0.29 -12.66
C LYS A 68 -3.30 1.13 -11.94
N PHE A 69 -3.93 0.58 -10.90
CA PHE A 69 -4.88 1.28 -10.04
C PHE A 69 -4.21 2.17 -8.99
N PHE A 70 -2.93 1.94 -8.68
CA PHE A 70 -2.14 2.68 -7.69
C PHE A 70 -2.05 4.18 -7.99
N LYS A 71 -2.15 4.59 -9.27
CA LYS A 71 -2.20 6.00 -9.68
C LYS A 71 -3.16 6.86 -8.86
N ASN A 72 -4.28 6.30 -8.41
CA ASN A 72 -5.27 7.05 -7.64
C ASN A 72 -4.94 7.16 -6.13
N TYR A 73 -3.97 6.38 -5.67
CA TYR A 73 -3.61 6.18 -4.27
C TYR A 73 -2.21 6.63 -3.91
N GLU A 74 -1.30 6.73 -4.88
CA GLU A 74 0.09 7.15 -4.67
C GLU A 74 0.16 8.48 -3.90
N LYS A 75 -0.79 9.41 -4.12
CA LYS A 75 -0.89 10.67 -3.36
C LYS A 75 -1.06 10.51 -1.84
N TYR A 76 -1.65 9.41 -1.38
CA TYR A 76 -1.81 9.14 0.06
C TYR A 76 -0.50 8.65 0.68
N PHE A 77 0.43 8.14 -0.12
CA PHE A 77 1.76 7.75 0.32
C PHE A 77 2.70 8.96 0.42
N ARG A 78 2.21 10.19 0.24
CA ARG A 78 3.06 11.38 0.32
C ARG A 78 3.72 11.49 1.69
N GLY A 79 5.06 11.43 1.73
CA GLY A 79 5.84 11.43 2.97
C GLY A 79 5.78 10.13 3.79
N ALA A 80 5.05 9.11 3.33
CA ALA A 80 4.93 7.83 4.03
C ALA A 80 6.24 7.05 4.02
N LYS A 81 6.53 6.32 5.10
CA LYS A 81 7.64 5.37 5.16
C LYS A 81 7.19 4.04 4.56
N VAL A 82 7.78 3.64 3.45
CA VAL A 82 7.38 2.45 2.70
C VAL A 82 8.51 1.44 2.66
N ILE A 83 8.19 0.19 2.97
CA ILE A 83 9.11 -0.94 2.91
C ILE A 83 8.57 -1.91 1.88
N ILE A 84 9.25 -2.01 0.74
CA ILE A 84 8.89 -2.91 -0.35
C ILE A 84 9.59 -4.25 -0.09
N LEU A 85 8.81 -5.28 0.22
CA LEU A 85 9.33 -6.59 0.62
C LEU A 85 8.90 -7.65 -0.39
N TYR A 86 9.83 -8.03 -1.27
CA TYR A 86 9.56 -8.92 -2.42
C TYR A 86 10.61 -10.02 -2.53
N PRO A 87 10.28 -11.15 -3.18
CA PRO A 87 11.28 -12.13 -3.57
C PRO A 87 12.33 -11.51 -4.50
N LYS A 88 13.59 -11.93 -4.41
CA LYS A 88 14.69 -11.41 -5.23
C LYS A 88 14.46 -11.60 -6.74
N LYS A 89 13.78 -12.68 -7.13
CA LYS A 89 13.35 -12.91 -8.52
C LYS A 89 12.37 -11.85 -9.05
N GLU A 90 11.71 -11.11 -8.16
CA GLU A 90 10.79 -10.02 -8.52
C GLU A 90 11.41 -8.63 -8.41
N ARG A 91 12.74 -8.53 -8.39
CA ARG A 91 13.47 -7.26 -8.29
C ARG A 91 12.96 -6.18 -9.26
N GLU A 92 12.80 -6.52 -10.53
CA GLU A 92 12.32 -5.55 -11.54
C GLU A 92 10.93 -5.00 -11.21
N PHE A 93 10.08 -5.83 -10.58
CA PHE A 93 8.76 -5.39 -10.18
C PHE A 93 8.79 -4.52 -8.92
N ALA A 94 9.64 -4.87 -7.95
CA ALA A 94 9.92 -4.02 -6.78
C ALA A 94 10.46 -2.64 -7.19
N GLU A 95 11.41 -2.57 -8.13
CA GLU A 95 11.95 -1.32 -8.68
C GLU A 95 10.87 -0.49 -9.41
N LYS A 96 9.93 -1.15 -10.11
CA LYS A 96 8.77 -0.46 -10.72
C LYS A 96 7.84 0.15 -9.66
N ILE A 97 7.65 -0.51 -8.52
CA ILE A 97 6.87 0.03 -7.40
C ILE A 97 7.59 1.22 -6.78
N GLU A 98 8.89 1.06 -6.49
CA GLU A 98 9.75 2.11 -5.95
C GLU A 98 9.71 3.36 -6.82
N LYS A 99 9.95 3.22 -8.13
CA LYS A 99 9.93 4.37 -9.06
C LYS A 99 8.60 5.12 -9.02
N LYS A 100 7.48 4.41 -8.96
CA LYS A 100 6.14 5.03 -8.90
C LYS A 100 5.88 5.73 -7.57
N LEU A 101 6.27 5.11 -6.46
CA LEU A 101 6.10 5.69 -5.13
C LEU A 101 7.08 6.83 -4.86
N GLY A 102 8.25 6.80 -5.50
CA GLY A 102 9.29 7.82 -5.43
C GLY A 102 8.82 9.21 -5.86
N GLU A 103 7.79 9.29 -6.70
CA GLU A 103 7.13 10.57 -7.06
C GLU A 103 6.40 11.23 -5.86
N TYR A 104 6.15 10.48 -4.78
CA TYR A 104 5.32 10.92 -3.65
C TYR A 104 6.04 10.83 -2.31
N THR A 105 6.96 9.89 -2.14
CA THR A 105 7.77 9.76 -0.92
C THR A 105 9.20 9.38 -1.25
N CYS A 106 10.15 9.99 -0.55
CA CYS A 106 11.56 9.61 -0.56
C CYS A 106 11.90 8.57 0.51
N ASN A 107 10.96 8.22 1.39
CA ASN A 107 11.18 7.30 2.49
C ASN A 107 10.85 5.86 2.07
N ILE A 108 11.54 5.36 1.04
CA ILE A 108 11.33 4.01 0.51
C ILE A 108 12.56 3.15 0.80
N MET A 109 12.33 1.95 1.32
CA MET A 109 13.33 0.91 1.45
C MET A 109 12.90 -0.31 0.66
N VAL A 110 13.75 -0.83 -0.21
CA VAL A 110 13.52 -2.09 -0.92
C VAL A 110 14.30 -3.21 -0.24
N ALA A 111 13.58 -4.22 0.24
CA ALA A 111 14.13 -5.42 0.85
C ALA A 111 13.78 -6.63 -0.03
N LEU A 112 14.79 -7.22 -0.66
CA LEU A 112 14.65 -8.41 -1.48
C LEU A 112 15.00 -9.65 -0.66
N ILE A 113 14.08 -10.61 -0.59
CA ILE A 113 14.28 -11.86 0.15
C ILE A 113 14.64 -12.97 -0.84
N ASP A 114 15.68 -13.75 -0.54
CA ASP A 114 15.95 -15.00 -1.24
C ASP A 114 14.81 -16.02 -0.98
N ASP A 115 14.52 -16.88 -1.94
CA ASP A 115 13.57 -17.98 -1.69
C ASP A 115 14.16 -18.84 -0.56
N VAL A 116 13.44 -18.97 0.55
CA VAL A 116 13.83 -19.87 1.64
C VAL A 116 13.55 -21.28 1.14
N GLU A 117 14.60 -22.07 0.89
CA GLU A 117 14.47 -23.51 0.72
C GLU A 117 13.86 -24.07 2.01
N LEU A 118 12.60 -24.52 1.92
CA LEU A 118 11.86 -25.19 2.99
C LEU A 118 12.09 -26.70 2.90
#